data_AF-A0A4Q3WQ56-F1
#
_entry.id   AF-A0A4Q3WQ56-F1
#
_cell.length_a   1.000
_cell.length_b   1.000
_cell.length_c   1.000
_cell.angle_alpha   90.00
_cell.angle_beta   90.00
_cell.angle_gamma   90.00
#
_symmetry.space_group_name_H-M   'P 1'
#
loop_
_entity.id
_entity.type
_entity.pdbx_description
1 polymer ?
#
loop_
_entity_poly.entity_id
_entity_poly.type
_entity_poly.pdbx_seq_one_letter_code
_entity_poly.pdbx_strand_id
1 'polypeptide(L)'
;MTKKLFKATIPCLVAFLCALLSPRLMAEEIFVQPTGSDRNPGTLQKPFATLQRAQQAARKIAGRQPVTVSLRGGTYYLPETLIFTAKDSGTAKNPVVYRAYRDEKPVISGGSRLNLKWEPYQGGIFQA
;
A
#
# COMPACT_ATOMS: atom_id res chain seq x y z
N MET A 1 45.95 5.34 55.14
CA MET A 1 44.66 6.09 55.09
C MET A 1 44.45 6.50 53.64
N THR A 2 43.83 5.67 52.79
CA THR A 2 42.39 5.56 52.48
C THR A 2 41.74 6.84 51.90
N LYS A 3 41.02 6.63 50.77
CA LYS A 3 39.96 7.46 50.13
C LYS A 3 40.46 8.46 49.07
N LYS A 4 39.96 8.55 47.84
CA LYS A 4 38.80 7.96 47.14
C LYS A 4 39.03 8.11 45.62
N LEU A 5 38.97 7.01 44.86
CA LEU A 5 38.56 7.04 43.46
C LEU A 5 37.03 7.17 43.44
N PHE A 6 36.45 8.18 42.77
CA PHE A 6 35.08 8.06 42.27
C PHE A 6 34.68 9.15 41.25
N LYS A 7 34.13 8.65 40.12
CA LYS A 7 33.11 9.25 39.22
C LYS A 7 33.54 10.41 38.29
N ALA A 8 33.81 10.06 37.03
CA ALA A 8 33.43 10.87 35.86
C ALA A 8 33.38 10.02 34.57
N THR A 9 32.54 8.98 34.52
CA THR A 9 32.34 8.15 33.30
C THR A 9 30.85 7.93 32.97
N ILE A 10 29.98 8.85 33.39
CA ILE A 10 28.52 8.75 33.21
C ILE A 10 27.88 9.91 32.41
N PRO A 11 28.43 10.39 31.28
CA PRO A 11 27.62 11.17 30.33
C PRO A 11 27.37 10.45 29.00
N CYS A 12 28.15 9.42 28.65
CA CYS A 12 28.05 8.74 27.35
C CYS A 12 26.95 7.66 27.30
N LEU A 13 26.68 6.98 28.42
CA LEU A 13 25.72 5.86 28.45
C LEU A 13 24.24 6.31 28.38
N VAL A 14 23.91 7.51 28.88
CA VAL A 14 22.54 8.05 28.88
C VAL A 14 22.14 8.59 27.50
N ALA A 15 23.09 9.17 26.76
CA ALA A 15 22.86 9.63 25.40
C ALA A 15 22.62 8.48 24.40
N PHE A 16 23.27 7.33 24.60
CA PHE A 16 23.05 6.14 23.77
C PHE A 16 21.70 5.46 24.05
N LEU A 17 21.19 5.53 25.30
CA LEU A 17 19.90 4.97 25.68
C LEU A 17 18.72 5.79 25.14
N CYS A 18 18.84 7.12 25.00
CA CYS A 18 17.80 7.97 24.41
C CYS A 18 17.68 7.83 22.88
N ALA A 19 18.74 7.48 22.17
CA ALA A 19 18.71 7.30 20.71
C ALA A 19 17.85 6.09 20.26
N LEU A 20 17.65 5.11 21.15
CA LEU A 20 16.85 3.91 20.91
C LEU A 20 15.34 4.10 21.11
N LEU A 21 14.91 5.24 21.68
CA LEU A 21 13.50 5.57 21.91
C LEU A 21 12.93 6.58 20.90
N SER A 22 13.52 6.67 19.71
CA SER A 22 12.93 7.47 18.63
C SER A 22 11.52 6.96 18.31
N PRO A 23 10.45 7.77 18.43
CA PRO A 23 9.12 7.34 18.06
C PRO A 23 9.11 7.04 16.56
N ARG A 24 8.90 5.77 16.22
CA ARG A 24 8.75 5.35 14.83
C ARG A 24 7.45 5.95 14.33
N LEU A 25 7.52 6.85 13.34
CA LEU A 25 6.33 7.24 12.59
C LEU A 25 5.85 5.98 11.86
N MET A 26 4.87 5.28 12.44
CA MET A 26 4.33 4.07 11.84
C MET A 26 3.40 4.50 10.71
N ALA A 27 3.80 4.26 9.46
CA ALA A 27 2.96 4.42 8.30
C ALA A 27 3.02 3.13 7.50
N GLU A 28 1.86 2.57 7.16
CA GLU A 28 1.77 1.36 6.36
C GLU A 28 1.73 1.72 4.87
N GLU A 29 2.51 1.01 4.04
CA GLU A 29 2.43 1.12 2.59
C GLU A 29 2.04 -0.22 1.96
N ILE A 30 0.91 -0.24 1.27
CA ILE A 30 0.33 -1.40 0.58
C ILE A 30 0.50 -1.20 -0.92
N PHE A 31 1.02 -2.19 -1.63
CA PHE A 31 1.27 -2.12 -3.07
C PHE A 31 0.29 -2.97 -3.85
N VAL A 32 -0.20 -2.42 -4.95
CA VAL A 32 -1.13 -3.10 -5.87
C VAL A 32 -0.58 -3.01 -7.29
N GLN A 33 -0.59 -4.09 -8.05
CA GLN A 33 -0.14 -4.13 -9.45
C GLN A 33 -1.04 -5.10 -10.24
N PRO A 34 -1.52 -4.75 -11.45
CA PRO A 34 -2.48 -5.60 -12.18
C PRO A 34 -1.97 -7.02 -12.46
N THR A 35 -0.66 -7.20 -12.62
CA THR A 35 0.01 -8.49 -12.82
C THR A 35 0.47 -9.16 -11.51
N GLY A 36 0.05 -8.64 -10.36
CA GLY A 36 0.37 -9.18 -9.04
C GLY A 36 -0.47 -10.41 -8.66
N SER A 37 -0.61 -10.67 -7.36
CA SER A 37 -1.46 -11.74 -6.85
C SER A 37 -2.08 -11.37 -5.51
N ASP A 38 -3.36 -11.64 -5.31
CA ASP A 38 -4.05 -11.38 -4.03
C ASP A 38 -3.64 -12.34 -2.89
N ARG A 39 -2.85 -13.36 -3.21
CA ARG A 39 -2.18 -14.24 -2.25
C ARG A 39 -0.87 -13.65 -1.72
N ASN A 40 -0.34 -12.61 -2.37
CA ASN A 40 0.86 -11.92 -1.92
C ASN A 40 0.62 -11.15 -0.61
N PRO A 41 1.67 -10.73 0.10
CA PRO A 41 1.53 -9.90 1.29
C PRO A 41 1.18 -8.43 1.03
N GLY A 42 1.26 -7.94 -0.22
CA GLY A 42 1.00 -6.53 -0.55
C GLY A 42 2.23 -5.62 -0.39
N THR A 43 3.44 -6.19 -0.48
CA THR A 43 4.70 -5.44 -0.45
C THR A 43 5.12 -4.99 -1.85
N LEU A 44 6.10 -4.09 -1.96
CA LEU A 44 6.60 -3.61 -3.26
C LEU A 44 7.06 -4.76 -4.18
N GLN A 45 7.72 -5.77 -3.63
CA GLN A 45 8.22 -6.93 -4.40
C GLN A 45 7.13 -7.98 -4.66
N LYS A 46 6.12 -8.07 -3.77
CA LYS A 46 5.00 -9.01 -3.90
C LYS A 46 3.69 -8.23 -3.67
N PRO A 47 3.22 -7.48 -4.69
CA PRO A 47 2.03 -6.65 -4.57
C PRO A 47 0.75 -7.47 -4.70
N PHE A 48 -0.36 -6.93 -4.18
CA PHE A 48 -1.69 -7.45 -4.47
C PHE A 48 -2.04 -7.27 -5.95
N ALA A 49 -2.95 -8.08 -6.47
CA ALA A 49 -3.46 -7.92 -7.83
C ALA A 49 -4.59 -6.88 -7.88
N THR A 50 -5.48 -6.88 -6.88
CA THR A 50 -6.74 -6.13 -6.94
C THR A 50 -6.82 -4.99 -5.92
N LEU A 51 -7.57 -3.94 -6.29
CA LEU A 51 -7.90 -2.84 -5.38
C LEU A 51 -8.78 -3.31 -4.22
N GLN A 52 -9.65 -4.31 -4.46
CA GLN A 52 -10.50 -4.92 -3.43
C GLN A 52 -9.67 -5.56 -2.31
N ARG A 53 -8.66 -6.36 -2.69
CA ARG A 53 -7.76 -6.99 -1.72
C ARG A 53 -6.95 -5.96 -0.93
N ALA A 54 -6.52 -4.89 -1.59
CA ALA A 54 -5.82 -3.78 -0.95
C ALA A 54 -6.71 -3.01 0.04
N GLN A 55 -7.97 -2.75 -0.33
CA GLN A 55 -8.97 -2.17 0.56
C GLN A 55 -9.19 -3.02 1.81
N GLN A 56 -9.36 -4.34 1.66
CA GLN A 56 -9.50 -5.25 2.79
C GLN A 56 -8.28 -5.23 3.73
N ALA A 57 -7.07 -5.05 3.18
CA ALA A 57 -5.85 -4.89 3.98
C ALA A 57 -5.83 -3.53 4.71
N ALA A 58 -6.08 -2.44 3.99
CA ALA A 58 -6.12 -1.09 4.55
C ALA A 58 -7.17 -0.95 5.66
N ARG A 59 -8.36 -1.53 5.47
CA ARG A 59 -9.46 -1.57 6.46
C ARG A 59 -9.06 -2.14 7.81
N LYS A 60 -8.12 -3.10 7.87
CA LYS A 60 -7.64 -3.68 9.14
C LYS A 60 -6.82 -2.70 9.98
N ILE A 61 -6.31 -1.65 9.34
CA ILE A 61 -5.35 -0.70 9.90
C ILE A 61 -5.96 0.71 9.99
N ALA A 62 -6.98 0.99 9.17
CA ALA A 62 -7.67 2.28 9.08
C ALA A 62 -7.96 2.89 10.46
N GLY A 63 -7.61 4.16 10.61
CA GLY A 63 -7.80 4.94 11.83
C GLY A 63 -6.77 4.68 12.95
N ARG A 64 -5.99 3.59 12.89
CA ARG A 64 -4.96 3.27 13.90
C ARG A 64 -3.60 3.91 13.59
N GLN A 65 -3.23 3.93 12.31
CA GLN A 65 -2.02 4.57 11.77
C GLN A 65 -2.26 4.99 10.32
N PRO A 66 -1.48 5.94 9.75
CA PRO A 66 -1.56 6.28 8.34
C PRO A 66 -1.36 5.06 7.44
N VAL A 67 -2.18 4.95 6.39
CA VAL A 67 -2.08 3.89 5.38
C VAL A 67 -2.03 4.52 4.00
N THR A 68 -1.04 4.14 3.20
CA THR A 68 -0.99 4.49 1.78
C THR A 68 -1.14 3.22 0.96
N VAL A 69 -2.14 3.19 0.08
CA VAL A 69 -2.27 2.20 -0.98
C VAL A 69 -1.65 2.78 -2.25
N SER A 70 -0.47 2.26 -2.61
CA SER A 70 0.33 2.68 -3.76
C SER A 70 0.02 1.79 -4.98
N LEU A 71 -0.62 2.38 -5.97
CA LEU A 71 -1.01 1.73 -7.22
C LEU A 71 0.14 1.81 -8.23
N ARG A 72 0.62 0.65 -8.67
CA ARG A 72 1.58 0.52 -9.76
C ARG A 72 0.92 0.79 -11.11
N GLY A 73 1.71 1.09 -12.13
CA GLY A 73 1.26 1.38 -13.48
C GLY A 73 0.51 0.19 -14.11
N GLY A 74 -0.46 0.52 -14.96
CA GLY A 74 -1.30 -0.44 -15.67
C GLY A 74 -2.80 -0.20 -15.46
N THR A 75 -3.62 -1.03 -16.09
CA THR A 75 -5.08 -0.91 -16.04
C THR A 75 -5.67 -1.93 -15.07
N TYR A 76 -6.40 -1.42 -14.07
CA TYR A 76 -7.18 -2.20 -13.12
C TYR A 76 -8.62 -2.27 -13.61
N TYR A 77 -9.00 -3.40 -14.20
CA TYR A 77 -10.40 -3.64 -14.57
C TYR A 77 -11.18 -4.07 -13.33
N LEU A 78 -12.28 -3.37 -13.06
CA LEU A 78 -13.16 -3.65 -11.94
C LEU A 78 -14.27 -4.62 -12.38
N PRO A 79 -14.25 -5.89 -11.96
CA PRO A 79 -15.34 -6.82 -12.27
C PRO A 79 -16.65 -6.46 -11.52
N GLU A 80 -16.53 -5.68 -10.45
CA GLU A 80 -17.61 -5.19 -9.62
C GLU A 80 -17.24 -3.82 -9.01
N THR A 81 -18.24 -3.10 -8.52
CA THR A 81 -18.04 -1.80 -7.87
C THR A 81 -17.15 -1.91 -6.64
N LEU A 82 -16.10 -1.09 -6.55
CA LEU A 82 -15.29 -0.93 -5.34
C LEU A 82 -16.05 -0.03 -4.33
N ILE A 83 -16.62 -0.64 -3.28
CA ILE A 83 -17.46 0.08 -2.30
C ILE A 83 -16.67 0.43 -1.05
N PHE A 84 -16.52 1.73 -0.78
CA PHE A 84 -15.98 2.25 0.48
C PHE A 84 -17.09 2.51 1.49
N THR A 85 -16.85 2.12 2.73
CA THR A 85 -17.79 2.27 3.86
C THR A 85 -17.09 2.98 5.02
N ALA A 86 -17.82 3.25 6.10
CA ALA A 86 -17.23 3.79 7.33
C ALA A 86 -16.05 2.96 7.87
N LYS A 87 -16.01 1.65 7.58
CA LYS A 87 -14.91 0.76 7.98
C LYS A 87 -13.58 1.11 7.31
N ASP A 88 -13.60 1.79 6.18
CA ASP A 88 -12.40 2.18 5.41
C ASP A 88 -11.88 3.57 5.78
N SER A 89 -12.56 4.27 6.67
CA SER A 89 -12.24 5.65 7.00
C SER A 89 -10.97 5.75 7.86
N GLY A 90 -10.06 6.63 7.44
CA GLY A 90 -8.98 7.12 8.29
C GLY A 90 -9.46 8.21 9.24
N THR A 91 -8.51 8.80 9.98
CA THR A 91 -8.71 10.06 10.72
C THR A 91 -7.80 11.14 10.16
N ALA A 92 -7.96 12.39 10.59
CA ALA A 92 -7.04 13.47 10.22
C ALA A 92 -5.57 13.16 10.58
N LYS A 93 -5.34 12.43 11.68
CA LYS A 93 -4.00 11.99 12.11
C LYS A 93 -3.53 10.71 11.41
N ASN A 94 -4.47 9.82 11.08
CA ASN A 94 -4.22 8.50 10.51
C ASN A 94 -5.01 8.33 9.19
N PRO A 95 -4.64 9.05 8.12
CA PRO A 95 -5.38 9.02 6.87
C PRO A 95 -5.20 7.68 6.14
N VAL A 96 -6.17 7.33 5.32
CA VAL A 96 -6.06 6.24 4.33
C VAL A 96 -6.04 6.88 2.95
N VAL A 97 -4.93 6.74 2.22
CA VAL A 97 -4.69 7.41 0.94
C VAL A 97 -4.47 6.38 -0.15
N TYR A 98 -5.20 6.52 -1.27
CA TYR A 98 -4.97 5.75 -2.49
C TYR A 98 -4.29 6.67 -3.50
N ARG A 99 -3.11 6.29 -4.00
CA ARG A 99 -2.35 7.11 -4.94
C ARG A 99 -1.53 6.28 -5.92
N ALA A 100 -1.14 6.90 -7.02
CA ALA A 100 -0.13 6.35 -7.90
C ALA A 100 1.21 6.17 -7.17
N TYR A 101 1.93 5.09 -7.48
CA TYR A 101 3.29 4.88 -7.01
C TYR A 101 4.25 5.75 -7.82
N ARG A 102 4.84 6.78 -7.18
CA ARG A 102 5.74 7.75 -7.84
C ARG A 102 5.07 8.35 -9.08
N ASP A 103 5.76 8.32 -10.22
CA ASP A 103 5.31 8.90 -11.48
C ASP A 103 4.58 7.88 -12.38
N GLU A 104 4.28 6.68 -11.87
CA GLU A 104 3.53 5.66 -12.60
C GLU A 104 2.07 6.12 -12.82
N LYS A 105 1.42 5.62 -13.87
CA LYS A 105 0.08 6.06 -14.31
C LYS A 105 -0.92 4.91 -14.24
N PRO A 106 -1.48 4.59 -13.05
CA PRO A 106 -2.53 3.59 -12.93
C PRO A 106 -3.84 4.10 -13.55
N VAL A 107 -4.57 3.22 -14.24
CA VAL A 107 -5.91 3.50 -14.78
C VAL A 107 -6.90 2.54 -14.13
N ILE A 108 -7.97 3.08 -13.55
CA ILE A 108 -9.09 2.27 -13.05
C ILE A 108 -10.17 2.26 -14.12
N SER A 109 -10.54 1.07 -14.59
CA SER A 109 -11.52 0.88 -15.65
C SER A 109 -12.73 0.13 -15.13
N GLY A 110 -13.93 0.68 -15.34
CA GLY A 110 -15.20 -0.01 -15.12
C GLY A 110 -15.63 -0.91 -16.30
N GLY A 111 -14.83 -0.98 -17.37
CA GLY A 111 -15.08 -1.87 -18.50
C GLY A 111 -14.55 -3.28 -18.27
N SER A 112 -14.87 -4.19 -19.18
CA SER A 112 -14.31 -5.54 -19.21
C SER A 112 -13.23 -5.63 -20.29
N ARG A 113 -12.06 -6.19 -19.95
CA ARG A 113 -11.04 -6.50 -20.96
C ARG A 113 -11.47 -7.72 -21.75
N LEU A 114 -11.75 -7.52 -23.04
CA LEU A 114 -12.10 -8.59 -23.96
C LEU A 114 -10.81 -9.21 -24.52
N ASN A 115 -10.59 -10.50 -24.25
CA ASN A 115 -9.48 -11.28 -24.83
C ASN A 115 -10.04 -12.18 -25.93
N LEU A 116 -10.31 -11.58 -27.08
CA LEU A 116 -11.06 -12.20 -28.16
C LEU A 116 -10.16 -12.59 -29.34
N LYS A 117 -10.57 -13.63 -30.07
CA LYS A 117 -10.01 -13.97 -31.38
C LYS A 117 -10.98 -13.46 -32.44
N TRP A 118 -10.56 -12.45 -33.17
CA TRP A 118 -11.37 -11.86 -34.23
C TRP A 118 -11.22 -12.65 -35.52
N GLU A 119 -12.34 -12.95 -36.17
CA GLU A 119 -12.38 -13.63 -37.46
C GLU A 119 -13.16 -12.77 -38.48
N PRO A 120 -12.72 -12.74 -39.76
CA PRO A 120 -13.48 -12.09 -40.82
C PRO A 120 -14.89 -12.67 -40.92
N TYR A 121 -15.87 -11.79 -41.08
CA TYR A 121 -17.25 -12.15 -41.40
C TYR A 121 -17.58 -11.75 -42.84
N GLN A 122 -18.46 -10.77 -43.06
CA GLN A 122 -18.89 -10.31 -44.39
C GLN A 122 -18.75 -8.79 -44.53
N GLY A 123 -18.46 -8.32 -45.75
CA GLY A 123 -18.41 -6.89 -46.04
C GLY A 123 -17.37 -6.11 -45.23
N GLY A 124 -16.24 -6.72 -44.87
CA GLY A 124 -15.20 -6.09 -44.03
C GLY A 124 -15.52 -6.05 -42.54
N ILE A 125 -16.62 -6.67 -42.10
CA ILE A 125 -16.98 -6.82 -40.68
C ILE A 125 -16.18 -7.97 -40.07
N PHE A 126 -15.80 -7.84 -38.81
CA PHE A 126 -15.16 -8.88 -38.00
C PHE A 126 -16.06 -9.25 -36.82
N GLN A 127 -15.99 -10.51 -36.41
CA GLN A 127 -16.72 -11.03 -35.24
C GLN A 127 -15.77 -11.76 -34.29
N ALA A 128 -16.20 -11.89 -33.03
CA ALA A 128 -15.45 -12.49 -31.94
C ALA A 128 -16.36 -12.94 -30.81
#